data_AF-A0A5B7Y024-F1
#
_entry.id   AF-A0A5B7Y024-F1
#
_cell.length_a   1.000
_cell.length_b   1.000
_cell.length_c   1.000
_cell.angle_alpha   90.00
_cell.angle_beta   90.00
_cell.angle_gamma   90.00
#
_symmetry.space_group_name_H-M   'P 1'
#
loop_
_entity.id
_entity.type
_entity.pdbx_description
1 polymer ?
#
loop_
_entity_poly.entity_id
_entity_poly.type
_entity_poly.pdbx_seq_one_letter_code
_entity_poly.pdbx_strand_id
1 'polypeptide(L)'
;MQDYYNMNQTTLSIALDYLPEENHPARYINQLVESLKLTYTYQFGRPREYDLGALLKLVLLAYSYGIFSSRQIERFARENKPAGWLVSNQVPSYRTICRFRISDELAKLTEAGLTQLTTFLRQNKLIDDVSFIDGTKILADANKYSFVWKKNTIRFDEMNREKLVELLGELHEAKIIGEVPAGSNLTPELLDMMISKVEDHLVVLEQKVAETERSRQIQQNKNVARSEQRNGN
;
A
#
# COMPACT_ATOMS: atom_id res chain seq x y z
N MET A 1 49.64 1.68 21.95
CA MET A 1 49.46 0.31 22.48
C MET A 1 48.52 -0.40 21.54
N GLN A 2 48.91 -1.59 21.06
CA GLN A 2 48.08 -2.37 20.16
C GLN A 2 47.42 -3.46 21.00
N ASP A 3 46.10 -3.39 21.15
CA ASP A 3 45.35 -4.33 21.97
C ASP A 3 45.34 -5.70 21.28
N TYR A 4 46.05 -6.67 21.86
CA TYR A 4 46.05 -8.06 21.38
C TYR A 4 44.76 -8.74 21.83
N TYR A 5 43.78 -8.76 20.93
CA TYR A 5 42.51 -9.46 21.15
C TYR A 5 42.73 -10.98 21.21
N ASN A 6 42.46 -11.59 22.37
CA ASN A 6 42.56 -13.03 22.59
C ASN A 6 41.25 -13.57 23.19
N MET A 7 40.52 -14.38 22.43
CA MET A 7 39.24 -14.97 22.82
C MET A 7 39.36 -15.99 23.97
N ASN A 8 40.54 -16.58 24.17
CA ASN A 8 40.78 -17.69 25.09
C ASN A 8 41.27 -17.22 26.47
N GLN A 9 41.24 -15.92 26.73
CA GLN A 9 41.67 -15.36 28.01
C GLN A 9 40.61 -15.64 29.09
N THR A 10 41.05 -16.10 30.26
CA THR A 10 40.16 -16.37 31.40
C THR A 10 39.53 -15.06 31.85
N THR A 11 38.21 -14.94 31.74
CA THR A 11 37.45 -13.74 32.13
C THR A 11 36.77 -13.96 33.47
N LEU A 12 36.86 -12.95 34.34
CA LEU A 12 36.10 -12.92 35.59
C LEU A 12 34.70 -12.36 35.28
N SER A 13 33.67 -13.18 35.44
CA SER A 13 32.27 -12.76 35.29
C SER A 13 31.83 -11.98 36.53
N ILE A 14 32.15 -10.69 36.58
CA ILE A 14 31.52 -9.75 37.52
C ILE A 14 30.15 -9.41 36.94
N ALA A 15 29.08 -9.62 37.72
CA ALA A 15 27.75 -9.12 37.37
C ALA A 15 27.78 -7.58 37.49
N LEU A 16 28.08 -6.89 36.40
CA LEU A 16 27.80 -5.46 36.32
C LEU A 16 26.30 -5.32 36.10
N ASP A 17 25.61 -4.76 37.09
CA ASP A 17 24.25 -4.28 36.92
C ASP A 17 24.29 -3.16 35.88
N TYR A 18 23.76 -3.48 34.70
CA TYR A 18 23.67 -2.51 33.62
C TYR A 18 22.67 -1.42 34.02
N LEU A 19 23.14 -0.18 34.12
CA LEU A 19 22.30 0.99 34.33
C LEU A 19 22.22 1.79 33.03
N PRO A 20 21.02 2.08 32.48
CA PRO A 20 20.89 2.98 31.35
C PRO A 20 21.41 4.38 31.70
N GLU A 21 21.94 5.08 30.70
CA GLU A 21 22.33 6.50 30.80
C GLU A 21 21.16 7.37 31.31
N GLU A 22 21.47 8.51 31.93
CA GLU A 22 20.44 9.36 32.56
C GLU A 22 19.39 9.88 31.57
N ASN A 23 19.82 10.18 30.35
CA ASN A 23 18.96 10.69 29.27
C ASN A 23 18.35 9.58 28.39
N HIS A 24 18.53 8.31 28.75
CA HIS A 24 18.07 7.21 27.91
C HIS A 24 16.53 7.05 27.97
N PRO A 25 15.83 6.81 26.84
CA PRO A 25 14.37 6.67 26.78
C PRO A 25 13.79 5.64 27.75
N ALA A 26 14.54 4.57 28.04
CA ALA A 26 14.13 3.55 29.00
C ALA A 26 13.86 4.12 30.41
N ARG A 27 14.61 5.12 30.89
CA ARG A 27 14.36 5.72 32.22
C ARG A 27 13.04 6.49 32.25
N TYR A 28 12.76 7.26 31.21
CA TYR A 28 11.50 7.99 31.08
C TYR A 28 10.31 7.03 30.99
N ILE A 29 10.44 5.95 30.21
CA ILE A 29 9.40 4.91 30.12
C ILE A 29 9.19 4.25 31.49
N ASN A 30 10.25 3.98 32.24
CA ASN A 30 10.15 3.41 33.58
C ASN A 30 9.35 4.33 34.52
N GLN A 31 9.72 5.61 34.58
CA GLN A 31 9.04 6.62 35.40
C GLN A 31 7.57 6.80 35.00
N LEU A 32 7.30 6.83 33.69
CA LEU A 32 5.94 6.92 33.16
C LEU A 32 5.11 5.74 33.64
N VAL A 33 5.58 4.50 33.43
CA VAL A 33 4.80 3.32 33.80
C VAL A 33 4.61 3.21 35.32
N GLU A 34 5.59 3.63 36.11
CA GLU A 34 5.47 3.68 37.57
C GLU A 34 4.43 4.72 38.03
N SER A 35 4.32 5.85 37.34
CA SER A 35 3.32 6.87 37.64
C SER A 35 1.88 6.38 37.41
N LEU A 36 1.69 5.40 36.51
CA LEU A 36 0.37 4.89 36.12
C LEU A 36 -0.36 4.10 37.21
N LYS A 37 0.30 3.77 38.33
CA LYS A 37 -0.24 2.96 39.45
C LYS A 37 -1.16 1.84 38.97
N LEU A 38 -0.59 0.94 38.17
CA LEU A 38 -1.29 -0.21 37.60
C LEU A 38 -1.86 -1.08 38.74
N THR A 39 -3.15 -0.94 39.02
CA THR A 39 -3.81 -1.71 40.07
C THR A 39 -4.44 -2.93 39.42
N TYR A 40 -4.00 -4.12 39.82
CA TYR A 40 -4.47 -5.36 39.23
C TYR A 40 -5.15 -6.23 40.28
N THR A 41 -6.36 -6.67 39.96
CA THR A 41 -7.09 -7.67 40.75
C THR A 41 -6.99 -9.01 40.03
N TYR A 42 -6.07 -9.87 40.47
CA TYR A 42 -6.04 -11.27 40.04
C TYR A 42 -7.26 -11.98 40.65
N GLN A 43 -8.31 -12.23 39.87
CA GLN A 43 -9.53 -12.79 40.44
C GLN A 43 -9.51 -14.34 40.47
N PHE A 44 -9.01 -15.05 39.45
CA PHE A 44 -8.99 -16.54 39.45
C PHE A 44 -7.98 -17.15 38.44
N GLY A 45 -7.40 -18.32 38.79
CA GLY A 45 -6.61 -19.20 37.88
C GLY A 45 -5.14 -19.46 38.27
N ARG A 46 -4.30 -19.85 37.28
CA ARG A 46 -2.82 -19.91 37.43
C ARG A 46 -2.25 -18.49 37.47
N PRO A 47 -1.50 -18.10 38.53
CA PRO A 47 -0.89 -16.78 38.62
C PRO A 47 -0.09 -16.46 37.36
N ARG A 48 -0.16 -15.21 36.89
CA ARG A 48 0.66 -14.77 35.78
C ARG A 48 2.12 -14.81 36.21
N GLU A 49 2.98 -15.38 35.38
CA GLU A 49 4.42 -15.46 35.64
C GLU A 49 5.13 -14.10 35.48
N TYR A 50 4.45 -13.10 34.89
CA TYR A 50 5.04 -11.81 34.55
C TYR A 50 4.20 -10.64 35.07
N ASP A 51 4.90 -9.60 35.50
CA ASP A 51 4.32 -8.31 35.85
C ASP A 51 3.86 -7.54 34.59
N LEU A 52 2.65 -6.96 34.68
CA LEU A 52 2.05 -6.15 33.63
C LEU A 52 2.83 -4.85 33.41
N GLY A 53 3.37 -4.26 34.48
CA GLY A 53 4.20 -3.07 34.39
C GLY A 53 5.45 -3.34 33.56
N ALA A 54 6.15 -4.43 33.85
CA ALA A 54 7.33 -4.85 33.10
C ALA A 54 7.03 -5.11 31.60
N LEU A 55 5.90 -5.77 31.30
CA LEU A 55 5.46 -6.01 29.91
C LEU A 55 5.12 -4.70 29.18
N LEU A 56 4.46 -3.77 29.86
CA LEU A 56 4.13 -2.45 29.30
C LEU A 56 5.41 -1.67 28.98
N LYS A 57 6.37 -1.63 29.92
CA LYS A 57 7.68 -1.00 29.73
C LYS A 57 8.40 -1.56 28.50
N LEU A 58 8.41 -2.89 28.36
CA LEU A 58 9.04 -3.57 27.22
C LEU A 58 8.38 -3.22 25.88
N VAL A 59 7.04 -3.26 25.81
CA VAL A 59 6.30 -2.97 24.58
C VAL A 59 6.49 -1.50 24.16
N LEU A 60 6.42 -0.57 25.11
CA LEU A 60 6.65 0.86 24.83
C LEU A 60 8.05 1.12 24.30
N LEU A 61 9.08 0.50 24.90
CA LEU A 61 10.45 0.64 24.43
C LEU A 61 10.61 0.01 23.04
N ALA A 62 10.09 -1.19 22.80
CA ALA A 62 10.22 -1.81 21.48
C ALA A 62 9.54 -0.99 20.37
N TYR A 63 8.38 -0.40 20.66
CA TYR A 63 7.66 0.44 19.72
C TYR A 63 8.39 1.75 19.42
N SER A 64 9.11 2.34 20.40
CA SER A 64 9.92 3.54 20.13
C SER A 64 11.07 3.28 19.15
N TYR A 65 11.53 2.04 19.05
CA TYR A 65 12.50 1.57 18.05
C TYR A 65 11.85 1.05 16.75
N GLY A 66 10.51 1.12 16.62
CA GLY A 66 9.79 0.63 15.44
C GLY A 66 9.64 -0.89 15.35
N ILE A 67 9.78 -1.61 16.47
CA ILE A 67 9.69 -3.07 16.53
C ILE A 67 8.30 -3.49 17.01
N PHE A 68 7.47 -4.00 16.09
CA PHE A 68 6.05 -4.30 16.38
C PHE A 68 5.74 -5.80 16.49
N SER A 69 6.56 -6.67 15.89
CA SER A 69 6.31 -8.12 15.92
C SER A 69 6.65 -8.68 17.30
N SER A 70 5.72 -9.40 17.94
CA SER A 70 5.94 -9.98 19.27
C SER A 70 7.16 -10.90 19.34
N ARG A 71 7.50 -11.60 18.24
CA ARG A 71 8.73 -12.41 18.15
C ARG A 71 9.99 -11.54 18.08
N GLN A 72 9.92 -10.42 17.37
CA GLN A 72 11.02 -9.47 17.34
C GLN A 72 11.17 -8.77 18.70
N ILE A 73 10.08 -8.50 19.43
CA ILE A 73 10.11 -7.95 20.79
C ILE A 73 10.75 -8.94 21.76
N GLU A 74 10.44 -10.24 21.68
CA GLU A 74 11.13 -11.27 22.48
C GLU A 74 12.64 -11.28 22.21
N ARG A 75 13.03 -11.22 20.92
CA ARG A 75 14.44 -11.15 20.53
C ARG A 75 15.09 -9.86 21.04
N PHE A 76 14.40 -8.73 20.91
CA PHE A 76 14.84 -7.43 21.41
C PHE A 76 15.07 -7.44 22.92
N ALA A 77 14.16 -8.03 23.71
CA ALA A 77 14.33 -8.18 25.15
C ALA A 77 15.57 -9.00 25.54
N ARG A 78 15.95 -9.97 24.70
CA ARG A 78 17.12 -10.83 24.91
C ARG A 78 18.43 -10.15 24.52
N GLU A 79 18.43 -9.39 23.43
CA GLU A 79 19.64 -8.81 22.83
C GLU A 79 19.95 -7.39 23.33
N ASN A 80 18.92 -6.63 23.73
CA ASN A 80 19.05 -5.22 24.10
C ASN A 80 19.19 -5.05 25.63
N LYS A 81 20.29 -4.44 26.07
CA LYS A 81 20.58 -4.22 27.51
C LYS A 81 19.54 -3.31 28.20
N PRO A 82 19.15 -2.13 27.65
CA PRO A 82 18.04 -1.34 28.20
C PRO A 82 16.72 -2.10 28.33
N ALA A 83 16.38 -2.95 27.36
CA ALA A 83 15.17 -3.78 27.42
C ALA A 83 15.26 -4.83 28.53
N GLY A 84 16.41 -5.48 28.68
CA GLY A 84 16.69 -6.39 29.80
C GLY A 84 16.55 -5.70 31.15
N TRP A 85 17.08 -4.48 31.29
CA TRP A 85 16.95 -3.68 32.52
C TRP A 85 15.48 -3.40 32.90
N LEU A 86 14.63 -3.03 31.94
CA LEU A 86 13.21 -2.74 32.19
C LEU A 86 12.41 -3.94 32.70
N VAL A 87 12.82 -5.16 32.34
CA VAL A 87 12.13 -6.40 32.73
C VAL A 87 12.95 -7.20 33.75
N SER A 88 13.93 -6.57 34.40
CA SER A 88 14.80 -7.20 35.41
C SER A 88 15.42 -8.53 34.91
N ASN A 89 15.84 -8.55 33.64
CA ASN A 89 16.38 -9.71 32.92
C ASN A 89 15.44 -10.93 32.80
N GLN A 90 14.16 -10.79 33.11
CA GLN A 90 13.16 -11.82 32.82
C GLN A 90 12.65 -11.66 31.40
N VAL A 91 13.10 -12.49 30.46
CA VAL A 91 12.69 -12.36 29.05
C VAL A 91 11.33 -13.05 28.83
N PRO A 92 10.24 -12.30 28.57
CA PRO A 92 8.94 -12.89 28.32
C PRO A 92 8.90 -13.56 26.94
N SER A 93 8.25 -14.72 26.86
CA SER A 93 8.00 -15.38 25.57
C SER A 93 7.09 -14.54 24.67
N TYR A 94 7.27 -14.64 23.34
CA TYR A 94 6.40 -13.98 22.37
C TYR A 94 4.90 -14.24 22.61
N ARG A 95 4.53 -15.43 23.13
CA ARG A 95 3.13 -15.76 23.43
C ARG A 95 2.58 -14.89 24.56
N THR A 96 3.39 -14.64 25.59
CA THR A 96 3.02 -13.75 26.71
C THR A 96 2.85 -12.33 26.22
N ILE A 97 3.77 -11.84 25.40
CA ILE A 97 3.70 -10.51 24.77
C ILE A 97 2.45 -10.39 23.89
N CYS A 98 2.16 -11.39 23.05
CA CYS A 98 0.94 -11.41 22.23
C CYS A 98 -0.33 -11.35 23.09
N ARG A 99 -0.42 -12.18 24.13
CA ARG A 99 -1.58 -12.22 25.03
C ARG A 99 -1.78 -10.88 25.74
N PHE A 100 -0.70 -10.26 26.20
CA PHE A 100 -0.75 -8.94 26.80
C PHE A 100 -1.28 -7.89 25.82
N ARG A 101 -0.79 -7.89 24.57
CA ARG A 101 -1.22 -6.94 23.53
C ARG A 101 -2.70 -7.08 23.14
N ILE A 102 -3.25 -8.28 23.20
CA ILE A 102 -4.65 -8.58 22.85
C ILE A 102 -5.57 -8.42 24.07
N SER A 103 -5.02 -8.32 25.28
CA SER A 103 -5.82 -8.28 26.49
C SER A 103 -6.66 -7.00 26.61
N ASP A 104 -7.92 -7.16 27.04
CA ASP A 104 -8.82 -6.04 27.37
C ASP A 104 -8.24 -5.14 28.48
N GLU A 105 -7.35 -5.70 29.30
CA GLU A 105 -6.63 -4.97 30.33
C GLU A 105 -5.70 -3.91 29.73
N LEU A 106 -4.98 -4.23 28.65
CA LEU A 106 -4.15 -3.24 27.96
C LEU A 106 -5.02 -2.11 27.40
N ALA A 107 -6.19 -2.41 26.83
CA ALA A 107 -7.09 -1.39 26.31
C ALA A 107 -7.50 -0.39 27.41
N LYS A 108 -7.95 -0.90 28.57
CA LYS A 108 -8.29 -0.07 29.74
C LYS A 108 -7.09 0.71 30.27
N LEU A 109 -5.91 0.09 30.29
CA LEU A 109 -4.67 0.75 30.70
C LEU A 109 -4.24 1.83 29.72
N THR A 110 -4.46 1.67 28.42
CA THR A 110 -4.13 2.68 27.42
C THR A 110 -5.05 3.89 27.52
N GLU A 111 -6.36 3.70 27.75
CA GLU A 111 -7.29 4.81 27.95
C GLU A 111 -6.97 5.60 29.23
N ALA A 112 -6.78 4.89 30.36
CA ALA A 112 -6.37 5.52 31.60
C ALA A 112 -4.98 6.17 31.48
N GLY A 113 -4.05 5.49 30.80
CA GLY A 113 -2.68 5.92 30.60
C GLY A 113 -2.56 7.17 29.74
N LEU A 114 -3.37 7.30 28.68
CA LEU A 114 -3.42 8.51 27.85
C LEU A 114 -3.90 9.72 28.65
N THR A 115 -4.90 9.53 29.50
CA THR A 115 -5.43 10.60 30.36
C THR A 115 -4.38 11.06 31.38
N GLN A 116 -3.64 10.12 31.96
CA GLN A 116 -2.57 10.43 32.90
C GLN A 116 -1.34 11.03 32.22
N LEU A 117 -0.96 10.52 31.05
CA LEU A 117 0.14 11.06 30.24
C LEU A 117 -0.14 12.50 29.82
N THR A 118 -1.33 12.79 29.31
CA THR A 118 -1.72 14.16 28.96
C THR A 118 -1.71 15.09 30.18
N THR A 119 -2.17 14.60 31.34
CA THR A 119 -2.09 15.35 32.60
C THR A 119 -0.64 15.61 33.03
N PHE A 120 0.22 14.60 32.98
CA PHE A 120 1.65 14.72 33.30
C PHE A 120 2.35 15.71 32.37
N LEU A 121 2.09 15.64 31.07
CA LEU A 121 2.70 16.53 30.09
C LEU A 121 2.23 17.98 30.25
N ARG A 122 0.95 18.19 30.60
CA ARG A 122 0.43 19.51 30.98
C ARG A 122 1.09 20.07 32.23
N GLN A 123 1.24 19.26 33.28
CA GLN A 123 1.89 19.68 34.53
C GLN A 123 3.36 20.09 34.32
N ASN A 124 4.07 19.39 33.43
CA ASN A 124 5.46 19.68 33.09
C ASN A 124 5.60 20.75 31.98
N LYS A 125 4.51 21.38 31.52
CA LYS A 125 4.50 22.38 30.44
C LYS A 125 5.15 21.89 29.15
N LEU A 126 5.03 20.59 28.86
CA LEU A 126 5.55 19.96 27.63
C LEU A 126 4.53 19.99 26.48
N ILE A 127 3.26 20.23 26.81
CA ILE A 127 2.16 20.40 25.85
C ILE A 127 1.44 21.71 26.19
N ASP A 128 1.29 22.58 25.20
CA ASP A 128 0.41 23.76 25.25
C ASP A 128 -1.01 23.38 24.79
N ASP A 129 -2.02 24.17 25.19
CA ASP A 129 -3.41 24.01 24.71
C ASP A 129 -3.59 24.38 23.22
N VAL A 130 -2.50 24.80 22.55
CA VAL A 130 -2.51 25.18 21.13
C VAL A 130 -2.11 23.97 20.29
N SER A 131 -3.09 23.39 19.59
CA SER A 131 -2.79 22.38 18.56
C SER A 131 -2.28 23.06 17.29
N PHE A 132 -0.98 22.92 17.03
CA PHE A 132 -0.42 23.27 15.72
C PHE A 132 -0.74 22.12 14.75
N ILE A 133 -1.84 22.25 14.03
CA ILE A 133 -2.11 21.39 12.87
C ILE A 133 -1.20 21.90 11.75
N ASP A 134 0.05 21.47 11.73
CA ASP A 134 0.84 21.59 10.50
C ASP A 134 0.17 20.71 9.45
N GLY A 135 -0.21 21.33 8.33
CA GLY A 135 -1.11 20.76 7.35
C GLY A 135 -0.47 19.61 6.58
N THR A 136 -0.38 18.43 7.22
CA THR A 136 -0.01 17.20 6.52
C THR A 136 -1.19 16.81 5.63
N LYS A 137 -1.14 17.23 4.35
CA LYS A 137 -2.13 16.82 3.35
C LYS A 137 -1.88 15.36 2.98
N ILE A 138 -2.50 14.45 3.72
CA ILE A 138 -2.63 13.07 3.30
C ILE A 138 -3.60 13.08 2.11
N LEU A 139 -3.05 13.03 0.90
CA LEU A 139 -3.82 12.85 -0.31
C LEU A 139 -4.40 11.43 -0.24
N ALA A 140 -5.73 11.32 -0.24
CA ALA A 140 -6.36 10.04 -0.51
C ALA A 140 -5.83 9.52 -1.86
N ASP A 141 -5.55 8.22 -1.95
CA ASP A 141 -5.34 7.54 -3.23
C ASP A 141 -6.68 7.50 -3.98
N ALA A 142 -7.11 8.67 -4.44
CA ALA A 142 -8.22 8.85 -5.32
C ALA A 142 -7.61 8.94 -6.72
N ASN A 143 -7.79 7.88 -7.51
CA ASN A 143 -7.41 7.87 -8.92
C ASN A 143 -7.79 9.21 -9.55
N LYS A 144 -6.82 9.88 -10.18
CA LYS A 144 -6.91 11.26 -10.72
C LYS A 144 -8.12 11.48 -11.65
N TYR A 145 -8.73 10.40 -12.13
CA TYR A 145 -9.84 10.37 -13.06
C TYR A 145 -11.20 9.98 -12.45
N SER A 146 -11.35 9.92 -11.12
CA SER A 146 -12.62 9.53 -10.49
C SER A 146 -13.73 10.60 -10.60
N PHE A 147 -13.37 11.85 -10.87
CA PHE A 147 -14.32 12.96 -10.92
C PHE A 147 -14.30 13.64 -12.29
N VAL A 148 -15.44 13.60 -12.98
CA VAL A 148 -15.66 14.23 -14.29
C VAL A 148 -16.64 15.39 -14.13
N TRP A 149 -16.30 16.55 -14.69
CA TRP A 149 -17.15 17.73 -14.63
C TRP A 149 -18.32 17.61 -15.60
N LYS A 150 -19.56 17.68 -15.09
CA LYS A 150 -20.80 17.60 -15.89
C LYS A 150 -20.78 18.49 -17.15
N LYS A 151 -20.27 19.73 -17.03
CA LYS A 151 -20.16 20.66 -18.16
C LYS A 151 -19.23 20.15 -19.26
N ASN A 152 -18.10 19.53 -18.91
CA ASN A 152 -17.20 18.94 -19.88
C ASN A 152 -17.82 17.71 -20.52
N THR A 153 -18.48 16.84 -19.73
CA THR A 153 -19.16 15.66 -20.27
C THR A 153 -20.20 16.02 -21.33
N ILE A 154 -21.03 17.04 -21.08
CA ILE A 154 -22.03 17.52 -22.05
C ILE A 154 -21.35 18.06 -23.32
N ARG A 155 -20.33 18.92 -23.17
CA ARG A 155 -19.59 19.48 -24.31
C ARG A 155 -18.94 18.41 -25.18
N PHE A 156 -18.33 17.39 -24.56
CA PHE A 156 -17.70 16.29 -25.30
C PHE A 156 -18.73 15.36 -25.95
N ASP A 157 -19.89 15.13 -25.33
CA ASP A 157 -20.99 14.38 -25.93
C ASP A 157 -21.53 15.08 -27.19
N GLU A 158 -21.78 16.40 -27.13
CA GLU A 158 -22.19 17.20 -28.29
C GLU A 158 -21.17 17.13 -29.43
N MET A 159 -19.89 17.38 -29.14
CA MET A 159 -18.82 17.34 -30.15
C MET A 159 -18.64 15.94 -30.74
N ASN A 160 -18.81 14.87 -29.94
CA ASN A 160 -18.72 13.50 -30.44
C ASN A 160 -19.91 13.16 -31.34
N ARG A 161 -21.12 13.64 -31.04
CA ARG A 161 -22.30 13.45 -31.90
C ARG A 161 -22.14 14.14 -33.24
N GLU A 162 -21.59 15.36 -33.26
CA GLU A 162 -21.29 16.08 -34.51
C GLU A 162 -20.32 15.28 -35.39
N LYS A 163 -19.20 14.82 -34.82
CA LYS A 163 -18.22 13.97 -35.53
C LYS A 163 -18.82 12.64 -35.99
N LEU A 164 -19.72 12.07 -35.22
CA LEU A 164 -20.37 10.81 -35.57
C LEU A 164 -21.27 11.00 -36.81
N VAL A 165 -22.03 12.10 -36.87
CA VAL A 165 -22.86 12.43 -38.04
C VAL A 165 -21.98 12.67 -39.28
N GLU A 166 -20.85 13.37 -39.13
CA GLU A 166 -19.88 13.56 -40.22
C GLU A 166 -19.35 12.22 -40.74
N LEU A 167 -18.90 11.33 -39.86
CA LEU A 167 -18.41 9.99 -40.22
C LEU A 167 -19.48 9.11 -40.87
N LEU A 168 -20.73 9.17 -40.40
CA LEU A 168 -21.84 8.47 -41.03
C LEU A 168 -22.14 8.99 -42.45
N GLY A 169 -21.94 10.29 -42.68
CA GLY A 169 -22.01 10.89 -44.01
C GLY A 169 -20.97 10.30 -44.95
N GLU A 170 -19.71 10.22 -44.52
CA GLU A 170 -18.63 9.60 -45.31
C GLU A 170 -18.92 8.11 -45.62
N LEU A 171 -19.43 7.35 -44.64
CA LEU A 171 -19.80 5.94 -44.83
C LEU A 171 -20.99 5.76 -45.79
N HIS A 172 -21.92 6.71 -45.81
CA HIS A 172 -23.02 6.72 -46.77
C HIS A 172 -22.54 7.03 -48.19
N GLU A 173 -21.66 8.02 -48.37
CA GLU A 173 -21.03 8.32 -49.66
C GLU A 173 -20.24 7.11 -50.20
N ALA A 174 -19.58 6.36 -49.31
CA ALA A 174 -18.90 5.11 -49.64
C ALA A 174 -19.86 3.92 -49.95
N LYS A 175 -21.19 4.14 -49.93
CA LYS A 175 -22.26 3.14 -50.13
C LYS A 175 -22.25 1.96 -49.15
N ILE A 176 -21.69 2.15 -47.96
CA ILE A 176 -21.63 1.12 -46.92
C ILE A 176 -22.93 1.10 -46.10
N ILE A 177 -23.60 2.25 -45.98
CA ILE A 177 -24.83 2.43 -45.21
C ILE A 177 -25.91 3.08 -46.10
N GLY A 178 -27.15 2.57 -46.05
CA GLY A 178 -28.24 3.00 -46.93
C GLY A 178 -28.88 4.34 -46.59
N GLU A 179 -29.13 4.64 -45.32
CA GLU A 179 -29.74 5.90 -44.87
C GLU A 179 -28.91 6.50 -43.73
N VAL A 180 -28.60 7.79 -43.82
CA VAL A 180 -28.05 8.56 -42.70
C VAL A 180 -29.22 9.05 -41.85
N PRO A 181 -29.30 8.70 -40.56
CA PRO A 181 -30.33 9.22 -39.68
C PRO A 181 -30.23 10.76 -39.63
N ALA A 182 -31.34 11.45 -39.88
CA ALA A 182 -31.38 12.89 -39.77
C ALA A 182 -31.34 13.31 -38.29
N GLY A 183 -30.22 13.90 -37.86
CA GLY A 183 -30.10 14.60 -36.58
C GLY A 183 -30.00 13.73 -35.33
N SER A 184 -30.32 14.35 -34.20
CA SER A 184 -29.98 13.98 -32.81
C SER A 184 -30.71 12.75 -32.22
N ASN A 185 -31.10 11.77 -33.02
CA ASN A 185 -31.78 10.54 -32.59
C ASN A 185 -30.93 9.29 -32.85
N LEU A 186 -29.66 9.34 -32.45
CA LEU A 186 -28.77 8.17 -32.47
C LEU A 186 -29.01 7.37 -31.20
N THR A 187 -29.83 6.32 -31.30
CA THR A 187 -29.99 5.36 -30.20
C THR A 187 -28.78 4.40 -30.16
N PRO A 188 -28.37 3.91 -28.98
CA PRO A 188 -27.28 2.93 -28.88
C PRO A 188 -27.51 1.68 -29.74
N GLU A 189 -28.75 1.22 -29.85
CA GLU A 189 -29.15 0.07 -30.67
C GLU A 189 -28.90 0.29 -32.17
N LEU A 190 -29.12 1.50 -32.66
CA LEU A 190 -28.89 1.85 -34.06
C LEU A 190 -27.39 1.94 -34.37
N LEU A 191 -26.59 2.39 -33.41
CA LEU A 191 -25.13 2.39 -33.51
C LEU A 191 -24.57 0.97 -33.54
N ASP A 192 -25.06 0.05 -32.71
CA ASP A 192 -24.64 -1.35 -32.71
C ASP A 192 -24.92 -2.03 -34.06
N MET A 193 -26.10 -1.79 -34.64
CA MET A 193 -26.43 -2.29 -35.97
C MET A 193 -25.51 -1.72 -37.06
N MET A 194 -25.10 -0.46 -36.95
CA MET A 194 -24.17 0.15 -37.90
C MET A 194 -22.75 -0.39 -37.76
N ILE A 195 -22.28 -0.61 -36.52
CA ILE A 195 -20.97 -1.22 -36.24
C ILE A 195 -20.91 -2.61 -36.90
N SER A 196 -21.93 -3.45 -36.69
CA SER A 196 -21.99 -4.79 -37.30
C SER A 196 -21.93 -4.74 -38.84
N LYS A 197 -22.64 -3.79 -39.49
CA LYS A 197 -22.57 -3.63 -40.94
C LYS A 197 -21.18 -3.21 -41.42
N VAL A 198 -20.51 -2.32 -40.70
CA VAL A 198 -19.15 -1.88 -41.04
C VAL A 198 -18.15 -3.02 -40.85
N GLU A 199 -18.28 -3.81 -39.79
CA GLU A 199 -17.47 -5.01 -39.55
C GLU A 199 -17.64 -6.04 -40.67
N ASP A 200 -18.88 -6.32 -41.08
CA ASP A 200 -19.15 -7.23 -42.21
C ASP A 200 -18.50 -6.75 -43.51
N HIS A 201 -18.58 -5.44 -43.79
CA HIS A 201 -17.95 -4.84 -44.96
C HIS A 201 -16.41 -4.88 -44.90
N LEU A 202 -15.81 -4.72 -43.71
CA LEU A 202 -14.36 -4.85 -43.52
C LEU A 202 -13.89 -6.27 -43.88
N VAL A 203 -14.60 -7.30 -43.42
CA VAL A 203 -14.27 -8.70 -43.74
C VAL A 203 -14.29 -8.94 -45.26
N VAL A 204 -15.29 -8.42 -45.97
CA VAL A 204 -15.38 -8.54 -47.43
C VAL A 204 -14.23 -7.82 -48.13
N LEU A 205 -13.84 -6.65 -47.64
CA LEU A 205 -12.72 -5.88 -48.20
C LEU A 205 -11.38 -6.58 -47.98
N GLU A 206 -11.14 -7.12 -46.79
CA GLU A 206 -9.94 -7.90 -46.48
C GLU A 206 -9.79 -9.11 -47.40
N GLN A 207 -10.88 -9.83 -47.67
CA GLN A 207 -10.90 -10.95 -48.61
C GLN A 207 -10.52 -10.51 -50.03
N LYS A 208 -11.10 -9.40 -50.52
CA LYS A 208 -10.78 -8.84 -51.85
C LYS A 208 -9.32 -8.39 -51.94
N VAL A 209 -8.78 -7.76 -50.90
CA VAL A 209 -7.37 -7.36 -50.85
C VAL A 209 -6.48 -8.61 -50.95
N ALA A 210 -6.75 -9.65 -50.15
CA ALA A 210 -6.00 -10.90 -50.19
C ALA A 210 -6.07 -11.59 -51.57
N GLU A 211 -7.23 -11.57 -52.23
CA GLU A 211 -7.41 -12.11 -53.60
C GLU A 211 -6.63 -11.31 -54.65
N THR A 212 -6.62 -9.98 -54.55
CA THR A 212 -5.84 -9.12 -55.45
C THR A 212 -4.33 -9.27 -55.25
N GLU A 213 -3.87 -9.47 -54.02
CA GLU A 213 -2.46 -9.75 -53.72
C GLU A 213 -2.01 -11.10 -54.25
N ARG A 214 -2.83 -12.16 -54.04
CA ARG A 214 -2.59 -13.49 -54.64
C ARG A 214 -2.53 -13.40 -56.16
N SER A 215 -3.44 -12.66 -56.78
CA SER A 215 -3.49 -12.47 -58.23
C SER A 215 -2.26 -11.71 -58.76
N ARG A 216 -1.80 -10.67 -58.05
CA ARG A 216 -0.56 -9.96 -58.36
C ARG A 216 0.67 -10.86 -58.24
N GLN A 217 0.78 -11.65 -57.18
CA GLN A 217 1.90 -12.58 -56.98
C GLN A 217 1.94 -13.67 -58.06
N ILE A 218 0.79 -14.22 -58.45
CA ILE A 218 0.69 -15.19 -59.56
C ILE A 218 1.14 -14.55 -60.88
N GLN A 219 0.75 -13.30 -61.15
CA GLN A 219 1.16 -12.59 -62.36
C GLN A 219 2.66 -12.28 -62.37
N GLN A 220 3.22 -11.89 -61.21
CA GLN A 220 4.65 -11.60 -61.05
C GLN A 220 5.49 -12.88 -61.22
N ASN A 221 5.06 -14.00 -60.63
CA ASN A 221 5.71 -15.31 -60.79
C ASN A 221 5.64 -15.81 -62.24
N LYS A 222 4.53 -15.61 -62.95
CA LYS A 222 4.42 -15.93 -64.40
C LYS A 222 5.35 -15.08 -65.26
N ASN A 223 5.54 -13.81 -64.92
CA ASN A 223 6.44 -12.91 -65.65
C ASN A 223 7.92 -13.25 -65.39
N VAL A 224 8.27 -13.63 -64.16
CA VAL A 224 9.62 -14.13 -63.81
C VAL A 224 9.93 -15.44 -64.55
N ALA A 225 9.03 -16.43 -64.50
CA ALA A 225 9.21 -17.69 -65.22
C ALA A 225 9.35 -17.52 -66.75
N ARG A 226 8.62 -16.56 -67.35
CA ARG A 226 8.76 -16.21 -68.77
C ARG A 226 10.09 -15.51 -69.10
N SER A 227 10.66 -14.76 -68.15
CA SER A 227 11.97 -14.13 -68.33
C SER A 227 13.12 -15.13 -68.20
N GLU A 228 13.00 -16.13 -67.32
CA GLU A 228 13.98 -17.21 -67.16
C GLU A 228 14.02 -18.14 -68.38
N GLN A 229 12.86 -18.45 -68.99
CA GLN A 229 12.79 -19.22 -70.24
C GLN A 229 13.36 -18.49 -71.47
N ARG A 230 13.48 -17.16 -71.43
CA ARG A 230 14.08 -16.36 -72.51
C ARG A 230 15.60 -16.20 -72.41
N ASN A 231 16.17 -16.33 -71.21
CA ASN A 231 17.62 -16.21 -70.98
C ASN A 231 18.35 -17.57 -70.95
N GLY A 232 17.61 -18.69 -71.06
CA GLY A 232 18.15 -20.05 -71.05
C GLY A 232 18.30 -20.70 -72.43
N ASN A 233 18.29 -19.92 -73.51
CA ASN A 233 18.48 -20.38 -74.89
C ASN A 233 19.64 -19.62 -75.55
#